data_AF-A0A916URE7-F1
#
_entry.id   AF-A0A916URE7-F1
#
_cell.length_a   1.000
_cell.length_b   1.000
_cell.length_c   1.000
_cell.angle_alpha   90.00
_cell.angle_beta   90.00
_cell.angle_gamma   90.00
#
_symmetry.space_group_name_H-M   'P 1'
#
loop_
_entity.id
_entity.type
_entity.pdbx_description
1 polymer ?
#
loop_
_entity_poly.entity_id
_entity_poly.type
_entity_poly.pdbx_seq_one_letter_code
_entity_poly.pdbx_strand_id
1 'polypeptide(L)'
;MKTLTKVRHELQKAGRWDIDFHLPAEGIKKFPASLLKRVDEVASIVKDKRDPGRAPDETFQYIDISSVDISVGAVVNQQDVEGSEAPSRARKVVRAFDLLISTCRPTRGAIAVVPVNLHNEVASTGFSIIRPRNGVNPFYLQYALRLPSTLEQFRKWSTGSSYPAILDEDVAKTLIPVPSPEEQDRIASLVVNALRAREGDIRRANGVWGRTLETITASLTGSTAEISPIEGDDANTSVESTPYDIDAIGALIRSLPSLRTDKNTGEDLTLDLGGS
;
A
#
# COMPACT_ATOMS: atom_id res chain seq x y z
N MET A 1 11.01 -2.57 -31.82
CA MET A 1 12.07 -3.47 -31.30
C MET A 1 13.14 -2.58 -30.68
N LYS A 2 13.38 -2.63 -29.37
CA LYS A 2 14.44 -1.85 -28.72
C LYS A 2 15.75 -2.64 -28.86
N THR A 3 16.75 -2.08 -29.53
CA THR A 3 18.08 -2.70 -29.69
C THR A 3 19.00 -2.16 -28.61
N LEU A 4 19.57 -3.05 -27.80
CA LEU A 4 20.52 -2.70 -26.75
C LEU A 4 21.93 -3.14 -27.16
N THR A 5 22.84 -2.18 -27.31
CA THR A 5 24.26 -2.46 -27.56
C THR A 5 25.04 -2.27 -26.26
N LYS A 6 25.43 -3.38 -25.61
CA LYS A 6 26.24 -3.41 -24.38
C LYS A 6 27.46 -4.30 -24.56
N VAL A 7 28.61 -3.86 -24.07
CA VAL A 7 29.85 -4.65 -24.11
C VAL A 7 29.87 -5.68 -22.97
N ARG A 8 30.49 -6.85 -23.20
CA ARG A 8 30.55 -7.96 -22.25
C ARG A 8 31.07 -7.54 -20.86
N HIS A 9 32.05 -6.64 -20.80
CA HIS A 9 32.60 -6.14 -19.55
C HIS A 9 31.57 -5.34 -18.72
N GLU A 10 30.70 -4.56 -19.38
CA GLU A 10 29.62 -3.82 -18.69
C GLU A 10 28.57 -4.76 -18.11
N LEU A 11 28.21 -5.82 -18.85
CA LEU A 11 27.29 -6.85 -18.37
C LEU A 11 27.87 -7.61 -17.16
N GLN A 12 29.17 -7.96 -17.22
CA GLN A 12 29.87 -8.62 -16.12
C GLN A 12 29.97 -7.73 -14.87
N LYS A 13 30.27 -6.45 -15.04
CA LYS A 13 30.32 -5.48 -13.93
C LYS A 13 28.95 -5.28 -13.27
N ALA A 14 27.87 -5.26 -14.06
CA ALA A 14 26.52 -5.14 -13.56
C ALA A 14 25.99 -6.42 -12.88
N GLY A 15 26.61 -7.58 -13.15
CA GLY A 15 26.14 -8.88 -12.65
C GLY A 15 24.75 -9.30 -13.19
N ARG A 16 24.23 -8.60 -14.21
CA ARG A 16 22.87 -8.74 -14.75
C ARG A 16 22.90 -8.85 -16.27
N TRP A 17 22.23 -9.86 -16.81
CA TRP A 17 22.24 -10.21 -18.24
C TRP A 17 20.89 -9.99 -18.93
N ASP A 18 19.85 -9.60 -18.19
CA ASP A 18 18.51 -9.31 -18.70
C ASP A 18 18.43 -7.94 -19.38
N ILE A 19 17.78 -7.88 -20.55
CA ILE A 19 17.70 -6.67 -21.38
C ILE A 19 17.01 -5.51 -20.66
N ASP A 20 15.97 -5.81 -19.89
CA ASP A 20 15.16 -4.80 -19.19
C ASP A 20 15.99 -4.01 -18.17
N PHE A 21 16.96 -4.64 -17.49
CA PHE A 21 17.89 -3.96 -16.57
C PHE A 21 18.77 -2.92 -17.25
N HIS A 22 19.10 -3.14 -18.52
CA HIS A 22 20.02 -2.25 -19.25
C HIS A 22 19.29 -1.20 -20.08
N LEU A 23 17.96 -1.28 -20.19
CA LEU A 23 17.17 -0.22 -20.80
C LEU A 23 17.20 1.02 -19.90
N PRO A 24 17.49 2.22 -20.47
CA PRO A 24 17.41 3.45 -19.71
C PRO A 24 15.96 3.71 -19.35
N ALA A 25 15.69 4.09 -18.09
CA ALA A 25 14.39 4.63 -17.72
C ALA A 25 14.25 6.02 -18.34
N GLU A 26 13.67 6.10 -19.54
CA GLU A 26 13.55 7.36 -20.27
C GLU A 26 12.47 8.25 -19.68
N GLY A 27 11.43 7.66 -19.08
CA GLY A 27 10.33 8.40 -18.47
C GLY A 27 10.78 9.36 -17.37
N ILE A 28 11.79 8.96 -16.57
CA ILE A 28 12.26 9.80 -15.45
C ILE A 28 13.04 11.03 -15.93
N LYS A 29 13.63 10.99 -17.13
CA LYS A 29 14.40 12.11 -17.71
C LYS A 29 13.53 13.30 -18.12
N LYS A 30 12.19 13.13 -18.14
CA LYS A 30 11.25 14.22 -18.42
C LYS A 30 11.15 15.23 -17.26
N PHE A 31 11.54 14.82 -16.05
CA PHE A 31 11.54 15.69 -14.89
C PHE A 31 12.88 16.43 -14.78
N PRO A 32 12.89 17.69 -14.30
CA PRO A 32 14.13 18.40 -14.05
C PRO A 32 14.93 17.72 -12.94
N ALA A 33 16.25 17.63 -13.10
CA ALA A 33 17.14 16.94 -12.17
C ALA A 33 17.04 17.46 -10.73
N SER A 34 16.70 18.75 -10.55
CA SER A 34 16.51 19.38 -9.24
C SER A 34 15.30 18.83 -8.45
N LEU A 35 14.30 18.25 -9.15
CA LEU A 35 13.15 17.62 -8.51
C LEU A 35 13.35 16.14 -8.23
N LEU A 36 14.38 15.50 -8.80
CA LEU A 36 14.56 14.07 -8.69
C LEU A 36 15.29 13.71 -7.39
N LYS A 37 14.68 12.84 -6.59
CA LYS A 37 15.29 12.26 -5.39
C LYS A 37 15.11 10.75 -5.40
N ARG A 38 15.99 10.03 -4.71
CA ARG A 38 15.80 8.60 -4.47
C ARG A 38 14.74 8.37 -3.39
N VAL A 39 14.09 7.21 -3.46
CA VAL A 39 13.08 6.81 -2.45
C VAL A 39 13.68 6.77 -1.05
N ASP A 40 14.94 6.34 -0.87
CA ASP A 40 15.58 6.30 0.45
C ASP A 40 15.89 7.67 1.07
N GLU A 41 15.97 8.71 0.26
CA GLU A 41 16.11 10.10 0.72
C GLU A 41 14.80 10.64 1.31
N VAL A 42 13.65 10.11 0.89
CA VAL A 42 12.32 10.60 1.27
C VAL A 42 11.50 9.63 2.12
N ALA A 43 11.87 8.36 2.14
CA ALA A 43 11.19 7.32 2.90
C ALA A 43 12.20 6.31 3.45
N SER A 44 11.83 5.64 4.54
CA SER A 44 12.61 4.55 5.13
C SER A 44 11.92 3.21 4.91
N ILE A 45 12.68 2.17 4.60
CA ILE A 45 12.14 0.80 4.51
C ILE A 45 11.92 0.26 5.92
N VAL A 46 10.69 -0.18 6.19
CA VAL A 46 10.27 -0.70 7.49
C VAL A 46 10.42 -2.22 7.50
N LYS A 47 11.01 -2.73 8.58
CA LYS A 47 11.21 -4.18 8.81
C LYS A 47 10.56 -4.65 10.12
N ASP A 48 9.59 -3.89 10.62
CA ASP A 48 8.82 -4.22 11.81
C ASP A 48 8.04 -5.52 11.55
N LYS A 49 8.13 -6.46 12.51
CA LYS A 49 7.51 -7.78 12.39
C LYS A 49 6.75 -8.13 13.66
N ARG A 50 5.69 -8.91 13.47
CA ARG A 50 4.89 -9.56 14.51
C ARG A 50 4.52 -10.93 13.98
N ASP A 51 4.67 -11.97 14.80
CA ASP A 51 4.11 -13.28 14.51
C ASP A 51 2.74 -13.43 15.19
N PRO A 52 1.61 -13.37 14.44
CA PRO A 52 0.29 -13.52 15.03
C PRO A 52 0.06 -14.88 15.68
N GLY A 53 0.80 -15.93 15.27
CA GLY A 53 0.71 -17.25 15.86
C GLY A 53 1.14 -17.33 17.33
N ARG A 54 1.78 -16.28 17.86
CA ARG A 54 2.10 -16.15 19.30
C ARG A 54 0.89 -15.75 20.15
N ALA A 55 -0.15 -15.21 19.53
CA ALA A 55 -1.40 -14.83 20.17
C ALA A 55 -2.56 -15.50 19.40
N PRO A 56 -2.75 -16.82 19.57
CA PRO A 56 -3.63 -17.61 18.70
C PRO A 56 -5.09 -17.17 18.75
N ASP A 57 -5.54 -16.66 19.90
CA ASP A 57 -6.93 -16.24 20.13
C ASP A 57 -7.18 -14.76 19.74
N GLU A 58 -6.14 -14.02 19.34
CA GLU A 58 -6.31 -12.64 18.86
C GLU A 58 -6.61 -12.62 17.35
N THR A 59 -7.61 -11.84 16.96
CA THR A 59 -7.88 -11.56 15.54
C THR A 59 -7.06 -10.36 15.06
N PHE A 60 -6.72 -10.36 13.77
CA PHE A 60 -6.05 -9.26 13.10
C PHE A 60 -6.52 -9.14 11.65
N GLN A 61 -6.34 -7.96 11.07
CA GLN A 61 -6.57 -7.70 9.66
C GLN A 61 -5.32 -8.08 8.85
N TYR A 62 -5.45 -9.11 8.02
CA TYR A 62 -4.39 -9.53 7.11
C TYR A 62 -4.49 -8.80 5.77
N ILE A 63 -3.40 -8.16 5.37
CA ILE A 63 -3.27 -7.45 4.09
C ILE A 63 -2.34 -8.23 3.17
N ASP A 64 -2.88 -8.83 2.12
CA ASP A 64 -2.10 -9.49 1.09
C ASP A 64 -2.09 -8.68 -0.23
N ILE A 65 -1.39 -9.18 -1.25
CA ILE A 65 -1.28 -8.46 -2.53
C ILE A 65 -2.64 -8.34 -3.23
N SER A 66 -3.56 -9.29 -3.01
CA SER A 66 -4.91 -9.25 -3.57
C SER A 66 -5.84 -8.26 -2.85
N SER A 67 -5.51 -7.90 -1.62
CA SER A 67 -6.21 -6.85 -0.86
C SER A 67 -6.03 -5.45 -1.46
N VAL A 68 -5.11 -5.26 -2.41
CA VAL A 68 -4.82 -3.95 -3.03
C VAL A 68 -5.52 -3.82 -4.39
N ASP A 69 -6.40 -2.82 -4.52
CA ASP A 69 -6.94 -2.39 -5.80
C ASP A 69 -5.87 -1.62 -6.57
N ILE A 70 -5.34 -2.24 -7.63
CA ILE A 70 -4.29 -1.69 -8.49
C ILE A 70 -4.75 -0.42 -9.23
N SER A 71 -6.05 -0.28 -9.53
CA SER A 71 -6.58 0.84 -10.30
C SER A 71 -6.51 2.15 -9.52
N VAL A 72 -6.82 2.11 -8.23
CA VAL A 72 -6.83 3.27 -7.34
C VAL A 72 -5.67 3.33 -6.37
N GLY A 73 -4.98 2.20 -6.13
CA GLY A 73 -3.91 2.10 -5.14
C GLY A 73 -4.44 2.09 -3.70
N ALA A 74 -5.59 1.48 -3.45
CA ALA A 74 -6.21 1.43 -2.13
C ALA A 74 -6.23 0.00 -1.59
N VAL A 75 -6.15 -0.14 -0.26
CA VAL A 75 -6.45 -1.42 0.40
C VAL A 75 -7.98 -1.52 0.50
N VAL A 76 -8.56 -2.56 -0.10
CA VAL A 76 -10.02 -2.71 -0.22
C VAL A 76 -10.55 -4.03 0.32
N ASN A 77 -9.74 -5.09 0.33
CA ASN A 77 -10.17 -6.45 0.68
C ASN A 77 -9.19 -7.10 1.68
N GLN A 78 -8.97 -6.45 2.82
CA GLN A 78 -8.30 -7.10 3.95
C GLN A 78 -9.14 -8.24 4.52
N GLN A 79 -8.49 -9.21 5.15
CA GLN A 79 -9.14 -10.41 5.70
C GLN A 79 -9.05 -10.43 7.22
N ASP A 80 -10.17 -10.69 7.89
CA ASP A 80 -10.17 -11.06 9.29
C ASP A 80 -9.57 -12.46 9.47
N VAL A 81 -8.50 -12.56 10.26
CA VAL A 81 -7.78 -13.82 10.49
C VAL A 81 -7.47 -13.96 11.97
N GLU A 82 -7.71 -15.15 12.53
CA GLU A 82 -7.27 -15.51 13.87
C GLU A 82 -5.76 -15.80 13.89
N GLY A 83 -5.08 -15.46 14.99
CA GLY A 83 -3.66 -15.73 15.16
C GLY A 83 -3.31 -17.20 14.94
N SER A 84 -4.20 -18.11 15.33
CA SER A 84 -4.10 -19.56 15.13
C SER A 84 -4.06 -19.99 13.66
N GLU A 85 -4.77 -19.27 12.79
CA GLU A 85 -4.90 -19.51 11.34
C GLU A 85 -3.98 -18.62 10.51
N ALA A 86 -3.11 -17.84 11.15
CA ALA A 86 -2.27 -16.84 10.51
C ALA A 86 -1.39 -17.46 9.40
N PRO A 87 -1.52 -17.00 8.14
CA PRO A 87 -0.67 -17.46 7.06
C PRO A 87 0.81 -17.26 7.39
N SER A 88 1.69 -18.16 6.92
CA SER A 88 3.15 -18.05 7.15
C SER A 88 3.75 -16.73 6.63
N ARG A 89 3.09 -16.09 5.66
CA ARG A 89 3.48 -14.80 5.10
C ARG A 89 2.99 -13.59 5.91
N ALA A 90 2.02 -13.73 6.80
CA ALA A 90 1.49 -12.65 7.62
C ALA A 90 2.50 -12.31 8.73
N ARG A 91 3.43 -11.39 8.46
CA ARG A 91 4.55 -11.11 9.39
C ARG A 91 4.93 -9.65 9.51
N LYS A 92 4.57 -8.77 8.58
CA LYS A 92 5.04 -7.37 8.58
C LYS A 92 4.01 -6.47 9.25
N VAL A 93 4.40 -5.73 10.28
CA VAL A 93 3.49 -4.80 10.97
C VAL A 93 3.38 -3.51 10.17
N VAL A 94 2.17 -3.03 9.96
CA VAL A 94 1.90 -1.77 9.25
C VAL A 94 1.49 -0.65 10.20
N ARG A 95 1.86 0.57 9.87
CA ARG A 95 1.36 1.79 10.52
C ARG A 95 0.48 2.54 9.54
N ALA A 96 -0.52 3.27 10.05
CA ALA A 96 -1.22 4.28 9.27
C ALA A 96 -0.24 5.15 8.47
N PHE A 97 -0.57 5.40 7.21
CA PHE A 97 0.21 6.17 6.24
C PHE A 97 1.54 5.56 5.80
N ASP A 98 1.86 4.33 6.19
CA ASP A 98 2.90 3.57 5.50
C ASP A 98 2.44 3.25 4.07
N LEU A 99 3.38 3.03 3.15
CA LEU A 99 3.09 2.58 1.81
C LEU A 99 3.45 1.11 1.66
N LEU A 100 2.51 0.34 1.13
CA LEU A 100 2.68 -1.05 0.74
C LEU A 100 3.05 -1.09 -0.74
N ILE A 101 4.20 -1.66 -1.09
CA ILE A 101 4.63 -1.86 -2.48
C ILE A 101 4.77 -3.35 -2.74
N SER A 102 3.98 -3.91 -3.65
CA SER A 102 4.10 -5.33 -3.99
C SER A 102 5.49 -5.63 -4.55
N THR A 103 6.22 -6.54 -3.92
CA THR A 103 7.52 -7.00 -4.43
C THR A 103 7.35 -8.03 -5.54
N CYS A 104 6.20 -8.72 -5.59
CA CYS A 104 5.85 -9.61 -6.69
C CYS A 104 5.17 -8.82 -7.82
N ARG A 105 5.67 -8.97 -9.05
CA ARG A 105 5.16 -8.29 -10.25
C ARG A 105 4.99 -6.77 -10.03
N PRO A 106 6.05 -6.07 -9.61
CA PRO A 106 5.97 -4.67 -9.17
C PRO A 106 5.48 -3.72 -10.28
N THR A 107 5.65 -4.11 -11.55
CA THR A 107 5.14 -3.37 -12.71
C THR A 107 3.62 -3.30 -12.79
N ARG A 108 2.90 -4.16 -12.05
CA ARG A 108 1.44 -4.03 -11.89
C ARG A 108 1.06 -2.79 -11.11
N GLY A 109 1.95 -2.21 -10.31
CA GLY A 109 1.66 -0.97 -9.57
C GLY A 109 0.70 -1.18 -8.41
N ALA A 110 0.67 -2.38 -7.81
CA ALA A 110 0.01 -2.65 -6.54
C ALA A 110 0.74 -1.90 -5.41
N ILE A 111 0.41 -0.63 -5.27
CA ILE A 111 1.01 0.32 -4.33
C ILE A 111 -0.12 1.06 -3.61
N ALA A 112 -0.16 0.95 -2.28
CA ALA A 112 -1.24 1.51 -1.49
C ALA A 112 -0.75 2.23 -0.23
N VAL A 113 -1.49 3.26 0.19
CA VAL A 113 -1.32 3.89 1.50
C VAL A 113 -2.14 3.09 2.50
N VAL A 114 -1.55 2.75 3.64
CA VAL A 114 -2.23 2.08 4.75
C VAL A 114 -3.21 3.07 5.40
N PRO A 115 -4.53 2.79 5.38
CA PRO A 115 -5.52 3.63 6.02
C PRO A 115 -5.41 3.56 7.56
N VAL A 116 -6.01 4.54 8.23
CA VAL A 116 -5.87 4.72 9.69
C VAL A 116 -6.43 3.53 10.46
N ASN A 117 -7.55 2.96 10.01
CA ASN A 117 -8.19 1.78 10.60
C ASN A 117 -7.36 0.50 10.48
N LEU A 118 -6.31 0.48 9.64
CA LEU A 118 -5.37 -0.63 9.53
C LEU A 118 -4.03 -0.35 10.24
N HIS A 119 -4.00 0.65 11.12
CA HIS A 119 -2.86 0.87 11.98
C HIS A 119 -2.63 -0.35 12.91
N ASN A 120 -1.37 -0.78 13.05
CA ASN A 120 -0.97 -1.91 13.89
C ASN A 120 -1.47 -3.28 13.38
N GLU A 121 -1.87 -3.37 12.12
CA GLU A 121 -2.26 -4.61 11.45
C GLU A 121 -1.09 -5.30 10.74
N VAL A 122 -1.35 -6.44 10.08
CA VAL A 122 -0.30 -7.29 9.52
C VAL A 122 -0.42 -7.43 8.01
N ALA A 123 0.63 -7.02 7.31
CA ALA A 123 0.80 -7.22 5.89
C ALA A 123 1.65 -8.46 5.56
N SER A 124 1.43 -8.97 4.36
CA SER A 124 2.21 -10.05 3.77
C SER A 124 3.68 -9.67 3.60
N THR A 125 4.57 -10.64 3.78
CA THR A 125 6.00 -10.50 3.41
C THR A 125 6.20 -10.22 1.91
N GLY A 126 5.18 -10.42 1.08
CA GLY A 126 5.15 -10.03 -0.34
C GLY A 126 5.11 -8.52 -0.59
N PHE A 127 5.07 -7.69 0.45
CA PHE A 127 5.17 -6.23 0.34
C PHE A 127 6.53 -5.73 0.80
N SER A 128 7.05 -4.69 0.16
CA SER A 128 8.02 -3.77 0.71
C SER A 128 7.24 -2.64 1.38
N ILE A 129 7.47 -2.43 2.68
CA ILE A 129 6.80 -1.36 3.43
C ILE A 129 7.76 -0.19 3.48
N ILE A 130 7.33 0.96 2.97
CA ILE A 130 8.09 2.20 3.09
C ILE A 130 7.32 3.21 3.92
N ARG A 131 8.03 3.93 4.77
CA ARG A 131 7.49 4.93 5.68
C ARG A 131 8.01 6.30 5.27
N PRO A 132 7.14 7.24 4.86
CA PRO A 132 7.56 8.58 4.51
C PRO A 132 8.31 9.26 5.66
N ARG A 133 9.36 10.02 5.33
CA ARG A 133 10.05 10.90 6.27
C ARG A 133 9.24 12.19 6.45
N ASN A 134 9.62 12.98 7.46
CA ASN A 134 9.00 14.29 7.70
C ASN A 134 9.08 15.18 6.44
N GLY A 135 7.99 15.90 6.14
CA GLY A 135 7.89 16.76 4.96
C GLY A 135 7.61 16.04 3.64
N VAL A 136 7.28 14.74 3.70
CA VAL A 136 6.89 13.95 2.53
C VAL A 136 5.46 13.46 2.71
N ASN A 137 4.60 13.84 1.78
CA ASN A 137 3.20 13.45 1.84
C ASN A 137 3.02 11.98 1.39
N PRO A 138 2.38 11.10 2.19
CA PRO A 138 2.20 9.68 1.84
C PRO A 138 1.35 9.47 0.57
N PHE A 139 0.29 10.26 0.39
CA PHE A 139 -0.59 10.16 -0.78
C PHE A 139 0.11 10.66 -2.04
N TYR A 140 0.89 11.74 -1.93
CA TYR A 140 1.77 12.17 -3.02
C TYR A 140 2.80 11.09 -3.38
N LEU A 141 3.47 10.52 -2.37
CA LEU A 141 4.49 9.49 -2.58
C LEU A 141 3.90 8.26 -3.27
N GLN A 142 2.68 7.85 -2.90
CA GLN A 142 1.96 6.76 -3.55
C GLN A 142 1.67 7.07 -5.01
N TYR A 143 1.20 8.29 -5.32
CA TYR A 143 1.03 8.76 -6.69
C TYR A 143 2.35 8.72 -7.47
N ALA A 144 3.43 9.28 -6.92
CA ALA A 144 4.75 9.35 -7.56
C ALA A 144 5.34 7.97 -7.86
N LEU A 145 5.12 6.99 -6.97
CA LEU A 145 5.56 5.61 -7.14
C LEU A 145 4.77 4.83 -8.19
N ARG A 146 3.54 5.27 -8.48
CA ARG A 146 2.67 4.69 -9.51
C ARG A 146 2.81 5.35 -10.87
N LEU A 147 3.61 6.41 -10.99
CA LEU A 147 3.90 7.04 -12.28
C LEU A 147 4.50 6.03 -13.27
N PRO A 148 4.17 6.11 -14.57
CA PRO A 148 4.77 5.25 -15.59
C PRO A 148 6.31 5.30 -15.60
N SER A 149 6.90 6.47 -15.33
CA SER A 149 8.35 6.66 -15.20
C SER A 149 8.96 5.89 -14.04
N THR A 150 8.20 5.68 -12.96
CA THR A 150 8.64 4.94 -11.79
C THR A 150 8.44 3.45 -11.99
N LEU A 151 7.30 3.03 -12.55
CA LEU A 151 7.05 1.63 -12.90
C LEU A 151 8.03 1.10 -13.97
N GLU A 152 8.52 1.97 -14.88
CA GLU A 152 9.60 1.63 -15.81
C GLU A 152 10.91 1.30 -15.06
N GLN A 153 11.24 2.04 -14.01
CA GLN A 153 12.38 1.74 -13.16
C GLN A 153 12.17 0.43 -12.37
N PHE A 154 10.98 0.19 -11.83
CA PHE A 154 10.66 -1.08 -11.18
C PHE A 154 10.81 -2.27 -12.14
N ARG A 155 10.40 -2.11 -13.40
CA ARG A 155 10.64 -3.12 -14.44
C ARG A 155 12.13 -3.37 -14.64
N LYS A 156 12.94 -2.32 -14.72
CA LYS A 156 14.39 -2.40 -14.88
C LYS A 156 15.04 -3.18 -13.73
N TRP A 157 14.62 -2.93 -12.49
CA TRP A 157 15.20 -3.59 -11.32
C TRP A 157 14.75 -5.03 -11.15
N SER A 158 13.52 -5.34 -11.59
CA SER A 158 12.89 -6.64 -11.40
C SER A 158 13.75 -7.79 -11.92
N THR A 159 13.81 -8.87 -11.15
CA THR A 159 14.50 -10.12 -11.50
C THR A 159 13.48 -11.23 -11.78
N GLY A 160 13.78 -12.10 -12.75
CA GLY A 160 12.94 -13.25 -13.07
C GLY A 160 11.97 -12.98 -14.22
N SER A 161 11.78 -13.98 -15.08
CA SER A 161 10.95 -13.87 -16.29
C SER A 161 9.46 -14.10 -16.00
N SER A 162 9.10 -15.21 -15.34
CA SER A 162 7.70 -15.60 -15.13
C SER A 162 7.03 -14.92 -13.91
N TYR A 163 7.82 -14.62 -12.88
CA TYR A 163 7.39 -13.95 -11.65
C TYR A 163 8.42 -12.89 -11.27
N PRO A 164 8.44 -11.74 -11.97
CA PRO A 164 9.39 -10.68 -11.70
C PRO A 164 9.26 -10.20 -10.25
N ALA A 165 10.39 -10.08 -9.55
CA ALA A 165 10.45 -9.59 -8.18
C ALA A 165 11.44 -8.43 -8.03
N ILE A 166 11.09 -7.45 -7.19
CA ILE A 166 11.97 -6.33 -6.82
C ILE A 166 12.40 -6.45 -5.36
N LEU A 167 13.67 -6.13 -5.10
CA LEU A 167 14.24 -6.09 -3.76
C LEU A 167 13.99 -4.74 -3.10
N ASP A 168 13.92 -4.74 -1.76
CA ASP A 168 13.83 -3.54 -0.94
C ASP A 168 14.91 -2.50 -1.33
N GLU A 169 16.15 -2.95 -1.55
CA GLU A 169 17.27 -2.08 -1.92
C GLU A 169 17.10 -1.39 -3.29
N ASP A 170 16.38 -2.02 -4.20
CA ASP A 170 16.13 -1.46 -5.53
C ASP A 170 14.93 -0.51 -5.51
N VAL A 171 13.94 -0.77 -4.67
CA VAL A 171 12.89 0.20 -4.33
C VAL A 171 13.53 1.47 -3.76
N ALA A 172 14.46 1.34 -2.81
CA ALA A 172 15.19 2.46 -2.21
C ALA A 172 15.96 3.32 -3.24
N LYS A 173 16.58 2.70 -4.25
CA LYS A 173 17.38 3.38 -5.29
C LYS A 173 16.54 4.04 -6.39
N THR A 174 15.24 3.77 -6.43
CA THR A 174 14.36 4.29 -7.48
C THR A 174 14.24 5.81 -7.37
N LEU A 175 14.30 6.51 -8.51
CA LEU A 175 14.16 7.97 -8.57
C LEU A 175 12.69 8.36 -8.75
N ILE A 176 12.27 9.37 -8.00
CA ILE A 176 10.94 9.98 -8.12
C ILE A 176 11.03 11.51 -8.11
N PRO A 177 10.09 12.22 -8.75
CA PRO A 177 9.96 13.66 -8.56
C PRO A 177 9.48 13.96 -7.14
N VAL A 178 10.05 14.99 -6.52
CA VAL A 178 9.71 15.43 -5.16
C VAL A 178 9.71 16.97 -5.14
N PRO A 179 8.54 17.61 -5.34
CA PRO A 179 8.38 19.06 -5.27
C PRO A 179 8.33 19.53 -3.81
N SER A 180 8.08 20.82 -3.59
CA SER A 180 7.94 21.39 -2.25
C SER A 180 6.78 20.73 -1.49
N PRO A 181 6.81 20.69 -0.15
CA PRO A 181 5.74 20.12 0.67
C PRO A 181 4.35 20.66 0.30
N GLU A 182 4.23 21.96 0.02
CA GLU A 182 2.96 22.60 -0.35
C GLU A 182 2.41 22.06 -1.68
N GLU A 183 3.30 21.84 -2.66
CA GLU A 183 2.90 21.26 -3.94
C GLU A 183 2.58 19.76 -3.80
N GLN A 184 3.27 19.04 -2.91
CA GLN A 184 2.92 17.67 -2.57
C GLN A 184 1.51 17.58 -1.98
N ASP A 185 1.18 18.44 -1.02
CA ASP A 185 -0.15 18.51 -0.41
C ASP A 185 -1.23 18.90 -1.43
N ARG A 186 -0.92 19.84 -2.32
CA ARG A 186 -1.82 20.23 -3.41
C ARG A 186 -2.13 19.03 -4.31
N ILE A 187 -1.11 18.30 -4.77
CA ILE A 187 -1.28 17.12 -5.62
C ILE A 187 -2.01 16.00 -4.86
N ALA A 188 -1.64 15.75 -3.61
CA ALA A 188 -2.29 14.77 -2.75
C ALA A 188 -3.79 15.05 -2.61
N SER A 189 -4.16 16.32 -2.36
CA SER A 189 -5.57 16.74 -2.27
C SER A 189 -6.35 16.43 -3.55
N LEU A 190 -5.75 16.67 -4.73
CA LEU A 190 -6.39 16.39 -6.01
C LEU A 190 -6.61 14.90 -6.22
N VAL A 191 -5.60 14.08 -5.91
CA VAL A 191 -5.68 12.61 -6.03
C VAL A 191 -6.74 12.06 -5.07
N VAL A 192 -6.68 12.43 -3.79
CA VAL A 192 -7.62 11.97 -2.76
C VAL A 192 -9.05 12.40 -3.09
N ASN A 193 -9.27 13.65 -3.52
CA ASN A 193 -10.60 14.12 -3.87
C ASN A 193 -11.16 13.41 -5.13
N ALA A 194 -10.33 13.15 -6.13
CA ALA A 194 -10.73 12.38 -7.30
C ALA A 194 -11.12 10.93 -6.94
N LEU A 195 -10.38 10.30 -6.02
CA LEU A 195 -10.70 8.96 -5.50
C LEU A 195 -12.04 8.96 -4.75
N ARG A 196 -12.24 9.93 -3.86
CA ARG A 196 -13.51 10.09 -3.11
C ARG A 196 -14.70 10.30 -4.04
N ALA A 197 -14.55 11.12 -5.08
CA ALA A 197 -15.60 11.33 -6.08
C ALA A 197 -15.95 10.01 -6.80
N ARG A 198 -14.93 9.27 -7.27
CA ARG A 198 -15.11 7.97 -7.91
C ARG A 198 -15.83 6.97 -7.00
N GLU A 199 -15.42 6.86 -5.73
CA GLU A 199 -16.07 5.97 -4.76
C GLU A 199 -17.53 6.38 -4.51
N GLY A 200 -17.82 7.68 -4.42
CA GLY A 200 -19.17 8.20 -4.33
C GLY A 200 -20.05 7.77 -5.50
N ASP A 201 -19.53 7.87 -6.73
CA ASP A 201 -20.27 7.48 -7.93
C ASP A 201 -20.47 5.96 -8.03
N ILE A 202 -19.46 5.16 -7.68
CA ILE A 202 -19.58 3.69 -7.62
C ILE A 202 -20.63 3.28 -6.59
N ARG A 203 -20.62 3.87 -5.39
CA ARG A 203 -21.64 3.59 -4.36
C ARG A 203 -23.04 3.93 -4.86
N ARG A 204 -23.21 5.08 -5.50
CA ARG A 204 -24.50 5.47 -6.10
C ARG A 204 -24.96 4.49 -7.16
N ALA A 205 -24.07 4.09 -8.07
CA ALA A 205 -24.37 3.12 -9.13
C ALA A 205 -24.78 1.76 -8.55
N ASN A 206 -24.05 1.26 -7.55
CA ASN A 206 -24.36 0.01 -6.87
C ASN A 206 -25.71 0.07 -6.14
N GLY A 207 -26.03 1.20 -5.49
CA GLY A 207 -27.32 1.38 -4.84
C GLY A 207 -28.50 1.46 -5.82
N VAL A 208 -28.30 2.01 -7.03
CA VAL A 208 -29.31 1.92 -8.10
C VAL A 208 -29.47 0.48 -8.58
N TRP A 209 -28.36 -0.22 -8.80
CA TRP A 209 -28.37 -1.62 -9.24
C TRP A 209 -29.11 -2.55 -8.25
N GLY A 210 -28.80 -2.44 -6.96
CA GLY A 210 -29.46 -3.23 -5.90
C GLY A 210 -30.98 -3.05 -5.90
N ARG A 211 -31.45 -1.80 -5.92
CA ARG A 211 -32.89 -1.48 -5.99
C ARG A 211 -33.57 -2.06 -7.23
N THR A 212 -32.91 -2.02 -8.38
CA THR A 212 -33.43 -2.62 -9.61
C THR A 212 -33.58 -4.14 -9.47
N LEU A 213 -32.59 -4.83 -8.90
CA LEU A 213 -32.66 -6.27 -8.68
C LEU A 213 -33.78 -6.65 -7.70
N GLU A 214 -33.95 -5.87 -6.63
CA GLU A 214 -35.05 -6.06 -5.67
C GLU A 214 -36.42 -5.88 -6.33
N THR A 215 -36.57 -4.83 -7.15
CA THR A 215 -37.81 -4.58 -7.90
C THR A 215 -38.15 -5.74 -8.84
N ILE A 216 -37.14 -6.25 -9.57
CA ILE A 216 -37.31 -7.41 -10.44
C ILE A 216 -37.69 -8.64 -9.62
N THR A 217 -37.02 -8.88 -8.50
CA THR A 217 -37.27 -10.04 -7.63
C THR A 217 -38.68 -10.01 -7.03
N ALA A 218 -39.13 -8.84 -6.56
CA ALA A 218 -40.49 -8.64 -6.06
C ALA A 218 -41.53 -8.93 -7.15
N SER A 219 -41.29 -8.43 -8.38
CA SER A 219 -42.17 -8.72 -9.52
C SER A 219 -42.23 -10.20 -9.88
N LEU A 220 -41.12 -10.94 -9.75
CA LEU A 220 -41.06 -12.37 -10.08
C LEU A 220 -41.66 -13.27 -9.00
N THR A 221 -41.61 -12.86 -7.73
CA THR A 221 -42.08 -13.64 -6.58
C THR A 221 -43.55 -13.40 -6.24
N GLY A 222 -44.21 -12.45 -6.91
CA GLY A 222 -45.61 -12.11 -6.66
C GLY A 222 -45.88 -11.46 -5.30
N SER A 223 -44.84 -11.16 -4.52
CA SER A 223 -44.95 -10.33 -3.33
C SER A 223 -45.01 -8.87 -3.74
N THR A 224 -46.10 -8.18 -3.37
CA THR A 224 -46.03 -6.74 -3.12
C THR A 224 -45.21 -6.53 -1.86
N ALA A 225 -43.90 -6.77 -1.94
CA ALA A 225 -43.02 -6.31 -0.89
C ALA A 225 -43.14 -4.79 -0.90
N GLU A 226 -43.64 -4.21 0.19
CA GLU A 226 -43.33 -2.82 0.49
C GLU A 226 -41.82 -2.72 0.36
N ILE A 227 -41.39 -1.86 -0.57
CA ILE A 227 -39.98 -1.53 -0.75
C ILE A 227 -39.60 -0.89 0.58
N SER A 228 -39.10 -1.71 1.50
CA SER A 228 -38.35 -1.18 2.61
C SER A 228 -37.25 -0.36 1.95
N PRO A 229 -37.07 0.90 2.34
CA PRO A 229 -35.81 1.55 2.03
C PRO A 229 -34.76 0.52 2.42
N ILE A 230 -33.86 0.16 1.49
CA ILE A 230 -32.59 -0.35 1.96
C ILE A 230 -32.19 0.71 2.97
N GLU A 231 -32.12 0.35 4.26
CA GLU A 231 -31.23 1.02 5.18
C GLU A 231 -29.85 0.80 4.54
N GLY A 232 -29.56 1.61 3.51
CA GLY A 232 -28.22 2.02 3.14
C GLY A 232 -27.87 2.95 4.27
N ASP A 233 -27.64 2.29 5.40
CA ASP A 233 -27.57 2.84 6.72
C ASP A 233 -26.69 4.07 6.66
N ASP A 234 -27.28 5.19 7.07
CA ASP A 234 -26.55 6.37 7.52
C ASP A 234 -25.63 6.02 8.72
N ALA A 235 -25.57 4.76 9.17
CA ALA A 235 -24.52 4.23 10.03
C ALA A 235 -23.19 4.04 9.30
N ASN A 236 -22.42 5.13 9.31
CA ASN A 236 -21.07 5.06 9.85
C ASN A 236 -20.07 4.17 9.09
N THR A 237 -19.80 4.50 7.84
CA THR A 237 -18.42 4.94 7.61
C THR A 237 -18.52 6.43 7.37
N SER A 238 -18.37 7.20 8.45
CA SER A 238 -17.61 8.41 8.28
C SER A 238 -16.41 7.99 7.42
N VAL A 239 -16.39 8.41 6.16
CA VAL A 239 -15.11 8.73 5.56
C VAL A 239 -14.64 9.86 6.47
N GLU A 240 -14.14 9.49 7.66
CA GLU A 240 -13.42 10.36 8.55
C GLU A 240 -12.50 11.05 7.59
N SER A 241 -12.66 12.37 7.49
CA SER A 241 -11.92 13.20 6.57
C SER A 241 -10.45 12.95 6.85
N THR A 242 -9.90 11.90 6.24
CA THR A 242 -8.58 11.41 6.57
C THR A 242 -7.71 12.55 6.11
N PRO A 243 -6.95 13.15 7.03
CA PRO A 243 -6.18 14.32 6.69
C PRO A 243 -5.24 13.93 5.55
N TYR A 244 -5.14 14.82 4.58
CA TYR A 244 -4.28 14.62 3.42
C TYR A 244 -3.12 15.61 3.40
N ASP A 245 -3.09 16.60 4.30
CA ASP A 245 -1.97 17.51 4.51
C ASP A 245 -0.92 16.90 5.43
N ILE A 246 0.36 17.23 5.19
CA ILE A 246 1.49 16.66 5.93
C ILE A 246 1.36 16.89 7.45
N ASP A 247 0.90 18.06 7.86
CA ASP A 247 0.85 18.46 9.27
C ASP A 247 -0.22 17.69 10.06
N ALA A 248 -1.44 17.61 9.53
CA ALA A 248 -2.51 16.85 10.17
C ALA A 248 -2.27 15.35 10.12
N ILE A 249 -1.66 14.81 9.05
CA ILE A 249 -1.16 13.43 9.01
C ILE A 249 -0.15 13.21 10.14
N GLY A 250 0.81 14.12 10.29
CA GLY A 250 1.81 14.05 11.35
C GLY A 250 1.20 14.10 12.76
N ALA A 251 0.19 14.94 12.97
CA ALA A 251 -0.54 15.02 14.23
C ALA A 251 -1.30 13.72 14.53
N LEU A 252 -1.99 13.16 13.54
CA LEU A 252 -2.72 11.90 13.68
C LEU A 252 -1.79 10.73 13.97
N ILE A 253 -0.64 10.64 13.30
CA ILE A 253 0.36 9.59 13.59
C ILE A 253 0.83 9.66 15.05
N ARG A 254 0.97 10.87 15.61
CA ARG A 254 1.40 11.06 17.01
C ARG A 254 0.31 10.71 18.03
N SER A 255 -0.97 10.75 17.65
CA SER A 255 -2.08 10.36 18.53
C SER A 255 -2.39 8.86 18.49
N LEU A 256 -1.88 8.13 17.49
CA LEU A 256 -2.10 6.69 17.36
C LEU A 256 -1.27 5.90 18.39
N PRO A 257 -1.76 4.72 18.82
CA PRO A 257 -1.04 3.87 19.76
C PRO A 257 0.30 3.39 19.21
N SER A 258 1.18 2.91 20.09
CA SER A 258 2.43 2.28 19.66
C SER A 258 2.20 0.95 18.97
N LEU A 259 3.02 0.64 17.96
CA LEU A 259 2.98 -0.63 17.26
C LEU A 259 3.36 -1.81 18.18
N ARG A 260 2.58 -2.87 18.13
CA ARG A 260 2.90 -4.19 18.72
C ARG A 260 3.79 -4.94 17.75
N THR A 261 5.06 -5.08 18.09
CA THR A 261 6.07 -5.80 17.31
C THR A 261 6.77 -6.83 18.20
N ASP A 262 7.36 -7.87 17.61
CA ASP A 262 8.08 -8.92 18.35
C ASP A 262 9.26 -8.39 19.17
N LYS A 263 9.74 -7.17 18.90
CA LYS A 263 10.80 -6.51 19.67
C LYS A 263 10.29 -5.82 20.93
N ASN A 264 9.01 -5.40 20.93
CA ASN A 264 8.40 -4.65 22.02
C ASN A 264 7.61 -5.55 22.99
N THR A 265 7.31 -6.79 22.60
CA THR A 265 6.65 -7.81 23.44
C THR A 265 7.63 -8.68 24.22
N GLY A 266 8.90 -8.27 24.32
CA GLY A 266 9.86 -8.88 25.21
C GLY A 266 9.51 -8.58 26.66
N GLU A 267 8.56 -9.32 27.22
CA GLU A 267 8.52 -9.55 28.66
C GLU A 267 9.85 -10.17 29.08
N ASP A 268 10.51 -9.48 30.00
CA ASP A 268 11.29 -10.08 31.08
C ASP A 268 10.47 -11.21 31.73
N LEU A 269 10.49 -12.38 31.11
CA LEU A 269 10.34 -13.64 31.85
C LEU A 269 11.74 -14.05 32.31
N THR A 270 12.38 -13.18 33.10
CA THR A 270 13.28 -13.69 34.14
C THR A 270 12.40 -14.52 35.05
N LEU A 271 12.46 -15.84 34.84
CA LEU A 271 12.13 -16.84 35.85
C LEU A 271 12.91 -16.47 37.11
N ASP A 272 12.26 -15.69 37.97
CA ASP A 272 12.61 -15.53 39.35
C ASP A 272 12.27 -16.87 40.02
N LEU A 273 13.13 -17.87 39.81
CA LEU A 273 13.19 -19.07 40.64
C LEU A 273 13.87 -18.68 41.95
N GLY A 274 13.17 -17.86 42.71
CA GLY A 274 13.41 -17.68 44.14
C GLY A 274 12.81 -18.86 44.90
N GLY A 275 13.69 -19.67 45.49
CA GLY A 275 13.44 -20.29 46.80
C GLY A 275 12.70 -21.61 46.83
N SER A 276 13.47 -22.69 46.99
CA SER A 276 13.38 -23.59 48.16
C SER A 276 14.67 -24.40 48.26
#